data_AF-A0A1D6J430-F1
#
_entry.id   AF-A0A1D6J430-F1
#
_cell.length_a   1.000
_cell.length_b   1.000
_cell.length_c   1.000
_cell.angle_alpha   90.00
_cell.angle_beta   90.00
_cell.angle_gamma   90.00
#
_symmetry.space_group_name_H-M   'P 1'
#
loop_
_entity.id
_entity.type
_entity.pdbx_description
1 polymer ?
#
loop_
_entity_poly.entity_id
_entity_poly.type
_entity_poly.pdbx_seq_one_letter_code
_entity_poly.pdbx_strand_id
1 'polypeptide(L)'
;MEASSRRRVSLVPLLLVIIGCCACRAQIPIPARTDGFVYGGKPPAWGETVVVEAFLDPVCPDSRDAWPALKKVVEHYSSRVSIVVHLFPLPYHSYAFIACRSIHAVNKLNPSFVYRLLEKFFKDQNGCARGVTGTPYFFVNGIPINDSGSPLEYKDWISILGPLVGKM
;
A
#
# COMPACT_ATOMS: atom_id res chain seq x y z
N MET A 1 -10.36 -75.79 -8.45
CA MET A 1 -9.23 -74.93 -8.84
C MET A 1 -9.79 -73.56 -9.15
N GLU A 2 -9.34 -72.52 -8.45
CA GLU A 2 -9.11 -71.15 -8.95
C GLU A 2 -8.92 -70.20 -7.76
N ALA A 3 -7.67 -69.88 -7.46
CA ALA A 3 -7.32 -68.87 -6.48
C ALA A 3 -7.37 -67.49 -7.16
N SER A 4 -8.28 -66.63 -6.70
CA SER A 4 -8.44 -65.25 -7.18
C SER A 4 -7.19 -64.41 -6.86
N SER A 5 -6.45 -64.05 -7.90
CA SER A 5 -5.23 -63.24 -7.84
C SER A 5 -5.56 -61.77 -7.59
N ARG A 6 -5.28 -61.28 -6.38
CA ARG A 6 -5.39 -59.86 -6.00
C ARG A 6 -4.24 -59.07 -6.65
N ARG A 7 -4.52 -58.37 -7.75
CA ARG A 7 -3.56 -57.42 -8.35
C ARG A 7 -3.36 -56.23 -7.39
N ARG A 8 -2.16 -56.10 -6.81
CA ARG A 8 -1.77 -54.88 -6.07
C ARG A 8 -1.54 -53.76 -7.09
N VAL A 9 -2.39 -52.74 -7.08
CA VAL A 9 -2.20 -51.54 -7.90
C VAL A 9 -1.16 -50.65 -7.22
N SER A 10 -0.02 -50.41 -7.87
CA SER A 10 1.01 -49.50 -7.36
C SER A 10 0.56 -48.05 -7.58
N LEU A 11 0.43 -47.28 -6.49
CA LEU A 11 0.03 -45.86 -6.52
C LEU A 11 1.23 -44.91 -6.73
N VAL A 12 2.45 -45.43 -6.74
CA VAL A 12 3.70 -44.67 -6.93
C VAL A 12 3.72 -43.83 -8.23
N PRO A 13 3.34 -44.35 -9.42
CA PRO A 13 3.36 -43.54 -10.63
C PRO A 13 2.32 -42.41 -10.58
N LEU A 14 1.18 -42.61 -9.93
CA LEU A 14 0.17 -41.57 -9.73
C LEU A 14 0.71 -40.46 -8.81
N LEU A 15 1.42 -40.84 -7.75
CA LEU A 15 2.05 -39.89 -6.82
C LEU A 15 3.14 -39.06 -7.50
N LEU A 16 3.97 -39.69 -8.35
CA LEU A 16 5.02 -38.99 -9.12
C LEU A 16 4.43 -38.00 -10.14
N VAL A 17 3.32 -38.37 -10.81
CA VAL A 17 2.59 -37.47 -11.73
C VAL A 17 2.01 -36.27 -10.98
N ILE A 18 1.41 -36.48 -9.80
CA ILE A 18 0.85 -35.40 -8.98
C ILE A 18 1.96 -34.44 -8.51
N ILE A 19 3.07 -34.95 -7.99
CA ILE A 19 4.20 -34.14 -7.51
C ILE A 19 4.82 -33.34 -8.67
N GLY A 20 5.03 -33.97 -9.83
CA GLY A 20 5.54 -33.29 -11.03
C GLY A 20 4.62 -32.15 -11.51
N CYS A 21 3.31 -32.37 -11.49
CA CYS A 21 2.33 -31.36 -11.88
C CYS A 21 2.26 -30.17 -10.91
N CYS A 22 2.48 -30.41 -9.61
CA CYS A 22 2.59 -29.36 -8.59
C CYS A 22 3.83 -28.48 -8.77
N ALA A 23 4.98 -29.05 -9.15
CA ALA A 23 6.21 -28.30 -9.37
C ALA A 23 6.10 -27.31 -10.56
N CYS A 24 5.38 -27.67 -11.62
CA CYS A 24 5.19 -26.80 -12.81
C CYS A 24 4.32 -25.56 -12.54
N ARG A 25 3.51 -25.57 -11.47
CA ARG A 25 2.65 -24.44 -11.09
C ARG A 25 3.27 -23.49 -10.05
N ALA A 26 4.49 -23.76 -9.59
CA ALA A 26 5.17 -22.94 -8.60
C ALA A 26 6.00 -21.79 -9.20
N GLN A 27 6.15 -21.71 -10.53
CA GLN A 27 6.88 -20.61 -11.15
C GLN A 27 6.04 -19.33 -11.09
N ILE A 28 6.53 -18.32 -10.38
CA ILE A 28 5.93 -16.98 -10.37
C ILE A 28 6.01 -16.47 -11.82
N PRO A 29 4.88 -16.21 -12.50
CA PRO A 29 4.93 -15.70 -13.87
C PRO A 29 5.65 -14.36 -13.88
N ILE A 30 6.62 -14.21 -14.79
CA ILE A 30 7.35 -12.95 -14.97
C ILE A 30 6.30 -11.88 -15.30
N PRO A 31 6.22 -10.78 -14.52
CA PRO A 31 5.26 -9.72 -14.78
C PRO A 31 5.43 -9.18 -16.20
N ALA A 32 4.33 -9.06 -16.94
CA ALA A 32 4.33 -8.55 -18.31
C ALA A 32 4.75 -7.06 -18.40
N ARG A 33 4.78 -6.37 -17.27
CA ARG A 33 5.22 -4.97 -17.12
C ARG A 33 5.96 -4.81 -15.80
N THR A 34 6.96 -3.93 -15.77
CA THR A 34 7.53 -3.45 -14.52
C THR A 34 6.44 -2.84 -13.65
N ASP A 35 6.53 -3.05 -12.35
CA ASP A 35 5.61 -2.43 -11.40
C ASP A 35 5.74 -0.90 -11.44
N GLY A 36 4.78 -0.22 -10.84
CA GLY A 36 4.81 1.21 -10.67
C GLY A 36 3.82 1.98 -11.55
N PHE A 37 3.64 3.23 -11.17
CA PHE A 37 2.71 4.17 -11.77
C PHE A 37 3.50 5.30 -12.43
N VAL A 38 3.21 5.61 -13.69
CA VAL A 38 3.91 6.69 -14.41
C VAL A 38 3.30 8.03 -14.02
N TYR A 39 4.12 8.99 -13.61
CA TYR A 39 3.71 10.35 -13.26
C TYR A 39 4.29 11.34 -14.29
N GLY A 40 3.39 11.87 -15.14
CA GLY A 40 3.73 12.80 -16.22
C GLY A 40 4.72 12.25 -17.25
N GLY A 41 5.08 13.10 -18.20
CA GLY A 41 6.00 12.74 -19.29
C GLY A 41 5.43 11.69 -20.26
N LYS A 42 6.30 11.15 -21.11
CA LYS A 42 5.98 9.99 -21.97
C LYS A 42 6.07 8.71 -21.14
N PRO A 43 5.36 7.62 -21.51
CA PRO A 43 5.63 6.30 -20.93
C PRO A 43 7.13 6.00 -20.99
N PRO A 44 7.71 5.42 -19.91
CA PRO A 44 9.14 5.15 -19.86
C PRO A 44 9.54 4.21 -21.00
N ALA A 45 10.47 4.68 -21.83
CA ALA A 45 11.09 3.92 -22.90
C ALA A 45 12.60 4.05 -22.76
N TRP A 46 13.27 2.94 -22.45
CA TRP A 46 14.70 2.90 -22.24
C TRP A 46 15.44 3.42 -23.48
N GLY A 47 16.25 4.47 -23.29
CA GLY A 47 17.00 5.11 -24.38
C GLY A 47 16.33 6.34 -25.00
N GLU A 48 15.05 6.62 -24.68
CA GLU A 48 14.33 7.79 -25.19
C GLU A 48 14.05 8.84 -24.11
N THR A 49 13.81 8.41 -22.88
CA THR A 49 13.55 9.29 -21.73
C THR A 49 14.43 8.93 -20.55
N VAL A 50 14.77 9.92 -19.73
CA VAL A 50 15.38 9.68 -18.42
C VAL A 50 14.27 9.26 -17.47
N VAL A 51 14.38 8.04 -16.95
CA VAL A 51 13.39 7.47 -16.03
C VAL A 51 13.87 7.63 -14.59
N VAL A 52 13.10 8.31 -13.76
CA VAL A 52 13.34 8.43 -12.32
C VAL A 52 12.40 7.48 -11.60
N GLU A 53 12.95 6.43 -10.99
CA GLU A 53 12.18 5.48 -10.18
C GLU A 53 12.12 5.94 -8.73
N ALA A 54 10.91 6.21 -8.24
CA ALA A 54 10.66 6.70 -6.88
C ALA A 54 9.92 5.64 -6.07
N PHE A 55 10.59 5.04 -5.09
CA PHE A 55 9.97 4.12 -4.14
C PHE A 55 9.39 4.93 -2.98
N LEU A 56 8.06 5.03 -2.90
CA LEU A 56 7.36 5.89 -1.95
C LEU A 56 6.42 5.08 -1.06
N ASP A 57 6.44 5.41 0.24
CA ASP A 57 5.45 4.93 1.19
C ASP A 57 4.39 6.04 1.40
N PRO A 58 3.10 5.79 1.10
CA PRO A 58 2.04 6.81 1.23
C PRO A 58 1.90 7.42 2.63
N VAL A 59 2.31 6.72 3.68
CA VAL A 59 2.20 7.21 5.07
C VAL A 59 3.50 7.78 5.64
N CYS A 60 4.60 7.72 4.87
CA CYS A 60 5.91 8.22 5.30
C CYS A 60 6.05 9.75 5.10
N PRO A 61 6.43 10.51 6.15
CA PRO A 61 6.63 11.95 6.04
C PRO A 61 7.73 12.34 5.05
N ASP A 62 8.83 11.59 4.99
CA ASP A 62 9.93 11.87 4.04
C ASP A 62 9.49 11.63 2.58
N SER A 63 8.67 10.60 2.34
CA SER A 63 8.07 10.36 1.02
C SER A 63 7.14 11.49 0.60
N ARG A 64 6.34 12.03 1.53
CA ARG A 64 5.52 13.23 1.30
C ARG A 64 6.39 14.42 0.95
N ASP A 65 7.46 14.66 1.69
CA ASP A 65 8.30 15.86 1.55
C ASP A 65 9.17 15.80 0.29
N ALA A 66 9.50 14.61 -0.22
CA ALA A 66 10.15 14.42 -1.51
C ALA A 66 9.21 14.70 -2.71
N TRP A 67 7.91 14.51 -2.54
CA TRP A 67 6.93 14.57 -3.64
C TRP A 67 6.88 15.91 -4.40
N PRO A 68 6.87 17.09 -3.75
CA PRO A 68 6.87 18.38 -4.46
C PRO A 68 8.08 18.60 -5.38
N ALA A 69 9.26 18.13 -4.98
CA ALA A 69 10.47 18.26 -5.80
C ALA A 69 10.35 17.40 -7.07
N LEU A 70 9.87 16.17 -6.94
CA LEU A 70 9.61 15.28 -8.07
C LEU A 70 8.62 15.90 -9.07
N LYS A 71 7.53 16.51 -8.58
CA LYS A 71 6.58 17.21 -9.46
C LYS A 71 7.23 18.33 -10.27
N LYS A 72 8.07 19.16 -9.62
CA LYS A 72 8.81 20.24 -10.29
C LYS A 72 9.77 19.72 -11.36
N VAL A 73 10.38 18.55 -11.17
CA VAL A 73 11.25 17.92 -12.19
C VAL A 73 10.43 17.58 -13.44
N VAL A 74 9.24 16.98 -13.29
CA VAL A 74 8.36 16.66 -14.42
C VAL A 74 7.91 17.93 -15.13
N GLU A 75 7.53 18.97 -14.39
CA GLU A 75 7.14 20.26 -14.96
C GLU A 75 8.29 20.88 -15.78
N HIS A 76 9.51 20.88 -15.23
CA HIS A 76 10.66 21.51 -15.87
C HIS A 76 11.17 20.75 -17.11
N TYR A 77 11.26 19.43 -17.03
CA TYR A 77 11.84 18.61 -18.12
C TYR A 77 10.78 18.05 -19.09
N SER A 78 9.49 18.13 -18.74
CA SER A 78 8.35 17.74 -19.57
C SER A 78 8.48 16.33 -20.15
N SER A 79 8.63 16.19 -21.48
CA SER A 79 8.68 14.88 -22.16
C SER A 79 10.02 14.16 -22.04
N ARG A 80 11.06 14.83 -21.53
CA ARG A 80 12.43 14.25 -21.43
C ARG A 80 12.64 13.42 -20.18
N VAL A 81 11.83 13.65 -19.14
CA VAL A 81 11.91 12.93 -17.87
C VAL A 81 10.55 12.33 -17.54
N SER A 82 10.55 11.07 -17.14
CA SER A 82 9.36 10.37 -16.66
C SER A 82 9.62 9.86 -15.25
N ILE A 83 8.66 10.04 -14.36
CA ILE A 83 8.76 9.50 -13.00
C ILE A 83 7.92 8.24 -12.92
N VAL A 84 8.50 7.16 -12.39
CA VAL A 84 7.78 5.90 -12.10
C VAL A 84 7.73 5.74 -10.58
N VAL A 85 6.53 5.82 -10.03
CA VAL A 85 6.30 5.66 -8.59
C VAL A 85 6.03 4.20 -8.28
N HIS A 86 6.92 3.60 -7.50
CA HIS A 86 6.78 2.26 -6.92
C HIS A 86 6.27 2.41 -5.49
N LEU A 87 5.17 1.74 -5.15
CA LEU A 87 4.65 1.80 -3.79
C LEU A 87 5.39 0.80 -2.91
N PHE A 88 6.05 1.31 -1.87
CA PHE A 88 6.90 0.51 -1.01
C PHE A 88 6.47 0.65 0.45
N PRO A 89 5.70 -0.31 1.01
CA PRO A 89 5.23 -0.21 2.37
C PRO A 89 6.37 -0.52 3.35
N LEU A 90 6.79 0.48 4.12
CA LEU A 90 7.83 0.27 5.13
C LEU A 90 7.25 -0.54 6.30
N PRO A 91 7.96 -1.59 6.77
CA PRO A 91 7.41 -2.54 7.75
C PRO A 91 7.14 -1.93 9.13
N TYR A 92 7.74 -0.77 9.42
CA TYR A 92 7.57 -0.02 10.67
C TYR A 92 6.50 1.08 10.58
N HIS A 93 5.87 1.27 9.43
CA HIS A 93 4.75 2.20 9.27
C HIS A 93 3.41 1.47 9.35
N SER A 94 2.64 1.78 10.39
CA SER A 94 1.25 1.32 10.51
C SER A 94 0.46 1.69 9.26
N TYR A 95 -0.27 0.71 8.72
CA TYR A 95 -1.11 0.84 7.53
C TYR A 95 -0.42 1.10 6.20
N ALA A 96 0.92 1.17 6.13
CA ALA A 96 1.63 1.35 4.87
C ALA A 96 1.21 0.32 3.82
N PHE A 97 1.10 -0.96 4.22
CA PHE A 97 0.63 -2.04 3.36
C PHE A 97 -0.81 -1.83 2.86
N ILE A 98 -1.72 -1.39 3.74
CA ILE A 98 -3.12 -1.14 3.37
C ILE A 98 -3.23 0.07 2.44
N ALA A 99 -2.50 1.15 2.72
CA ALA A 99 -2.45 2.33 1.88
C ALA A 99 -1.92 1.98 0.48
N CYS A 100 -0.81 1.25 0.38
CA CYS A 100 -0.26 0.78 -0.89
C CYS A 100 -1.28 -0.07 -1.65
N ARG A 101 -1.88 -1.07 -0.98
CA ARG A 101 -2.92 -1.92 -1.57
C ARG A 101 -4.12 -1.14 -2.09
N SER A 102 -4.56 -0.10 -1.36
CA SER A 102 -5.69 0.74 -1.78
C SER A 102 -5.39 1.49 -3.07
N ILE A 103 -4.17 2.00 -3.26
CA ILE A 103 -3.77 2.69 -4.49
C ILE A 103 -3.71 1.71 -5.66
N HIS A 104 -3.15 0.50 -5.47
CA HIS A 104 -3.19 -0.55 -6.49
C HIS A 104 -4.63 -0.95 -6.87
N ALA A 105 -5.54 -1.02 -5.89
CA ALA A 105 -6.95 -1.30 -6.14
C ALA A 105 -7.60 -0.18 -6.96
N VAL A 106 -7.37 1.08 -6.58
CA VAL A 106 -7.88 2.24 -7.34
C VAL A 106 -7.33 2.27 -8.75
N ASN A 107 -6.06 1.93 -8.99
CA ASN A 107 -5.52 1.85 -10.34
C ASN A 107 -6.26 0.83 -11.23
N LYS A 108 -6.73 -0.28 -10.66
CA LYS A 108 -7.53 -1.27 -11.40
C LYS A 108 -8.92 -0.73 -11.75
N LEU A 109 -9.49 0.14 -10.92
CA LEU A 109 -10.82 0.73 -11.14
C LEU A 109 -10.75 1.94 -12.07
N ASN A 110 -9.87 2.88 -11.77
CA ASN A 110 -9.64 4.09 -12.56
C ASN A 110 -8.24 4.67 -12.28
N PRO A 111 -7.29 4.52 -13.23
CA PRO A 111 -5.92 5.00 -13.10
C PRO A 111 -5.78 6.51 -12.82
N SER A 112 -6.75 7.34 -13.23
CA SER A 112 -6.69 8.79 -13.02
C SER A 112 -6.73 9.21 -11.54
N PHE A 113 -7.16 8.31 -10.65
CA PHE A 113 -7.25 8.57 -9.21
C PHE A 113 -6.00 8.17 -8.43
N VAL A 114 -5.02 7.49 -9.03
CA VAL A 114 -3.80 7.01 -8.34
C VAL A 114 -3.09 8.14 -7.59
N TYR A 115 -2.73 9.22 -8.30
CA TYR A 115 -2.03 10.35 -7.70
C TYR A 115 -2.93 11.20 -6.81
N ARG A 116 -4.23 11.29 -7.11
CA ARG A 116 -5.19 11.97 -6.23
C ARG A 116 -5.26 11.29 -4.86
N LEU A 117 -5.26 9.96 -4.84
CA LEU A 117 -5.28 9.19 -3.59
C LEU A 117 -3.92 9.24 -2.89
N LEU A 118 -2.80 9.08 -3.62
CA LEU A 118 -1.45 9.21 -3.07
C LEU A 118 -1.25 10.58 -2.40
N GLU A 119 -1.61 11.66 -3.09
CA GLU A 119 -1.51 13.03 -2.54
C GLU A 119 -2.43 13.24 -1.34
N LYS A 120 -3.59 12.58 -1.30
CA LYS A 120 -4.46 12.60 -0.13
C LYS A 120 -3.82 11.89 1.07
N PHE A 121 -3.19 10.74 0.88
CA PHE A 121 -2.44 10.09 1.95
C PHE A 121 -1.29 10.95 2.46
N PHE A 122 -0.53 11.57 1.56
CA PHE A 122 0.52 12.53 1.90
C PHE A 122 0.00 13.74 2.68
N LYS A 123 -1.20 14.24 2.37
CA LYS A 123 -1.81 15.37 3.09
C LYS A 123 -2.28 14.98 4.49
N ASP A 124 -2.88 13.80 4.65
CA ASP A 124 -3.61 13.39 5.85
C ASP A 124 -2.84 12.36 6.72
N GLN A 125 -1.50 12.34 6.65
CA GLN A 125 -0.66 11.33 7.34
C GLN A 125 -0.86 11.27 8.85
N ASN A 126 -1.23 12.39 9.49
CA ASN A 126 -1.36 12.49 10.95
C ASN A 126 -2.38 11.52 11.55
N GLY A 127 -3.45 11.18 10.84
CA GLY A 127 -4.43 10.18 11.30
C GLY A 127 -3.85 8.78 11.18
N CYS A 128 -3.38 8.42 9.99
CA CYS A 128 -2.84 7.09 9.71
C CYS A 128 -1.58 6.77 10.54
N ALA A 129 -0.65 7.73 10.66
CA ALA A 129 0.57 7.60 11.46
C ALA A 129 0.28 7.47 12.96
N ARG A 130 -0.85 8.01 13.44
CA ARG A 130 -1.30 7.90 14.83
C ARG A 130 -2.26 6.74 15.10
N GLY A 131 -2.39 5.79 14.16
CA GLY A 131 -3.21 4.60 14.42
C GLY A 131 -4.69 4.75 14.07
N VAL A 132 -5.15 5.91 13.57
CA VAL A 132 -6.58 6.19 13.35
C VAL A 132 -7.13 5.38 12.18
N THR A 133 -8.11 4.52 12.44
CA THR A 133 -8.78 3.67 11.44
C THR A 133 -10.25 4.02 11.20
N GLY A 134 -10.80 4.98 11.93
CA GLY A 134 -12.22 5.34 11.88
C GLY A 134 -12.50 6.76 12.37
N THR A 135 -13.76 7.19 12.29
CA THR A 135 -14.20 8.51 12.75
C THR A 135 -15.50 8.40 13.55
N PRO A 136 -15.70 9.26 14.56
CA PRO A 136 -14.77 10.30 15.03
C PRO A 136 -13.64 9.73 15.90
N TYR A 137 -12.43 10.29 15.78
CA TYR A 137 -11.24 9.89 16.56
C TYR A 137 -10.52 11.13 17.09
N PHE A 138 -10.27 11.17 18.40
CA PHE A 138 -9.79 12.36 19.09
C PHE A 138 -8.51 12.09 19.88
N PHE A 139 -7.68 13.13 19.99
CA PHE A 139 -6.46 13.13 20.78
C PHE A 139 -6.46 14.38 21.68
N VAL A 140 -5.99 14.24 22.91
CA VAL A 140 -5.71 15.38 23.80
C VAL A 140 -4.21 15.38 24.09
N ASN A 141 -3.52 16.44 23.70
CA ASN A 141 -2.05 16.56 23.80
C ASN A 141 -1.28 15.35 23.20
N GLY A 142 -1.80 14.79 22.11
CA GLY A 142 -1.19 13.64 21.43
C GLY A 142 -1.53 12.27 22.03
N ILE A 143 -2.27 12.22 23.14
CA ILE A 143 -2.75 10.97 23.76
C ILE A 143 -4.15 10.65 23.21
N PRO A 144 -4.38 9.44 22.65
CA PRO A 144 -5.71 9.03 22.21
C PRO A 144 -6.62 8.87 23.43
N ILE A 145 -7.85 9.36 23.33
CA ILE A 145 -8.85 9.17 24.39
C ILE A 145 -9.50 7.78 24.27
N ASN A 146 -9.92 7.18 25.38
CA ASN A 146 -10.37 5.78 25.43
C ASN A 146 -11.59 5.47 24.52
N ASP A 147 -12.37 6.49 24.12
CA ASP A 147 -13.56 6.40 23.26
C ASP A 147 -13.37 7.06 21.89
N SER A 148 -12.15 7.02 21.35
CA SER A 148 -11.78 7.64 20.08
C SER A 148 -12.43 7.01 18.83
N GLY A 149 -13.57 6.33 18.96
CA GLY A 149 -14.39 5.86 17.83
C GLY A 149 -15.85 6.31 17.89
N SER A 150 -16.26 7.00 18.95
CA SER A 150 -17.66 7.36 19.23
C SER A 150 -17.83 8.87 19.37
N PRO A 151 -19.00 9.44 19.00
CA PRO A 151 -19.31 10.84 19.27
C PRO A 151 -19.24 11.11 20.77
N LEU A 152 -18.40 12.06 21.19
CA LEU A 152 -18.36 12.54 22.57
C LEU A 152 -19.41 13.63 22.79
N GLU A 153 -20.09 13.58 23.93
CA GLU A 153 -20.97 14.66 24.35
C GLU A 153 -20.17 15.78 25.06
N TYR A 154 -20.78 16.95 25.20
CA TYR A 154 -20.17 18.11 25.87
C TYR A 154 -19.67 17.77 27.28
N LYS A 155 -20.43 16.98 28.05
CA LYS A 155 -20.05 16.55 29.41
C LYS A 155 -18.75 15.75 29.43
N ASP A 156 -18.52 14.92 28.40
CA ASP A 156 -17.35 14.06 28.30
C ASP A 156 -16.12 14.92 27.99
N TRP A 157 -16.27 15.92 27.11
CA TRP A 157 -15.23 16.91 26.86
C TRP A 157 -14.85 17.70 28.11
N ILE A 158 -15.82 18.14 28.91
CA ILE A 158 -15.54 18.89 30.15
C ILE A 158 -14.84 17.99 31.18
N SER A 159 -15.22 16.71 31.28
CA SER A 159 -14.54 15.74 32.15
C SER A 159 -13.07 15.53 31.73
N ILE A 160 -12.81 15.44 30.42
CA ILE A 160 -11.46 15.23 29.87
C ILE A 160 -10.60 16.48 30.03
N LEU A 161 -11.13 17.67 29.70
CA LEU A 161 -10.35 18.91 29.63
C LEU A 161 -10.25 19.64 30.98
N GLY A 162 -11.27 19.53 31.84
CA GLY A 162 -11.35 20.24 33.12
C GLY A 162 -10.10 20.08 34.00
N PRO A 163 -9.60 18.86 34.24
CA PRO A 163 -8.38 18.63 35.02
C PRO A 163 -7.10 19.18 34.38
N LEU A 164 -7.08 19.35 33.06
CA LEU A 164 -5.91 19.81 32.30
C LEU A 164 -5.83 21.34 32.26
N VAL A 165 -6.98 22.00 32.18
CA VAL A 165 -7.09 23.46 32.13
C VAL A 165 -6.97 24.06 33.54
N GLY A 166 -7.51 23.40 34.58
CA GLY A 166 -7.51 23.91 35.95
C GLY A 166 -6.18 23.86 36.70
N LYS A 167 -5.09 23.42 36.05
CA LYS A 167 -3.72 23.39 36.61
C LYS A 167 -2.78 24.42 35.96
N MET A 168 -3.29 25.28 35.09
CA MET A 168 -2.59 26.46 34.56
C MET A 168 -2.93 27.70 35.38
#